data_AF-A0A7G2M122-F1
#
_entry.id   AF-A0A7G2M122-F1
#
_cell.length_a   1.000
_cell.length_b   1.000
_cell.length_c   1.000
_cell.angle_alpha   90.00
_cell.angle_beta   90.00
_cell.angle_gamma   90.00
#
_symmetry.space_group_name_H-M   'P 1'
#
loop_
_entity.id
_entity.type
_entity.pdbx_description
1 polymer ?
#
loop_
_entity_poly.entity_id
_entity_poly.type
_entity_poly.pdbx_seq_one_letter_code
_entity_poly.pdbx_strand_id
1 'polypeptide(L)'
;SIARWQKQPAMAGFLFGVFDLILTQNDAMARAMATINAPTDRVAPGINLKSMAGPLPQDDETVARARTTLGGRPVWIASSTHPGEEKSVLEAHRQLLERFPNLCLILVPRHPERGDEVAGLIASIGLTHGRRTRGDMPQEQVFLADTLGELGTWYALSEIVFLGGSLHPIGGHNPYEVA
;
A
#
# COMPACT_ATOMS: atom_id res chain seq x y z
N SER A 1 14.65 -15.38 -11.28
CA SER A 1 13.56 -15.62 -12.24
C SER A 1 13.66 -17.05 -12.76
N ILE A 2 12.55 -17.61 -13.27
CA ILE A 2 12.50 -18.94 -13.91
C ILE A 2 13.57 -19.07 -15.00
N ALA A 3 13.69 -18.07 -15.88
CA ALA A 3 14.68 -18.04 -16.95
C ALA A 3 16.14 -18.16 -16.48
N ARG A 4 16.46 -17.72 -15.25
CA ARG A 4 17.80 -17.89 -14.68
C ARG A 4 18.04 -19.33 -14.22
N TRP A 5 17.04 -19.95 -13.62
CA TRP A 5 17.11 -21.34 -13.15
C TRP A 5 17.16 -22.35 -14.30
N GLN A 6 16.48 -22.06 -15.41
CA GLN A 6 16.55 -22.88 -16.63
C GLN A 6 17.98 -22.98 -17.21
N LYS A 7 18.83 -21.97 -16.97
CA LYS A 7 20.23 -21.98 -17.42
C LYS A 7 21.13 -22.89 -16.58
N GLN A 8 20.67 -23.37 -15.43
CA GLN A 8 21.42 -24.26 -14.53
C GLN A 8 20.55 -25.43 -14.03
N PRO A 9 20.12 -26.33 -14.94
CA PRO A 9 19.12 -27.36 -14.63
C PRO A 9 19.59 -28.39 -13.58
N ALA A 10 20.89 -28.72 -13.54
CA ALA A 10 21.45 -29.64 -12.55
C ALA A 10 21.43 -29.03 -11.13
N MET A 11 21.80 -27.76 -11.01
CA MET A 11 21.76 -27.03 -9.74
C MET A 11 20.31 -26.85 -9.27
N ALA A 12 19.40 -26.49 -10.19
CA ALA A 12 17.98 -26.34 -9.88
C ALA A 12 17.39 -27.66 -9.36
N GLY A 13 17.62 -28.77 -10.07
CA GLY A 13 17.14 -30.09 -9.66
C GLY A 13 17.71 -30.54 -8.32
N PHE A 14 19.01 -30.33 -8.07
CA PHE A 14 19.62 -30.62 -6.77
C PHE A 14 18.97 -29.81 -5.65
N LEU A 15 18.85 -28.49 -5.81
CA LEU A 15 18.31 -27.60 -4.78
C LEU A 15 16.82 -27.81 -4.51
N PHE A 16 16.00 -28.05 -5.54
CA PHE A 16 14.59 -28.33 -5.32
C PHE A 16 14.34 -29.77 -4.82
N GLY A 17 15.25 -30.70 -5.14
CA GLY A 17 15.19 -32.09 -4.71
C GLY A 17 15.38 -32.32 -3.21
N VAL A 18 15.87 -31.33 -2.45
CA VAL A 18 16.02 -31.44 -0.98
C VAL A 18 14.72 -31.19 -0.22
N PHE A 19 13.68 -30.66 -0.88
CA PHE A 19 12.39 -30.40 -0.24
C PHE A 19 11.47 -31.60 -0.40
N ASP A 20 10.75 -31.95 0.67
CA ASP A 20 9.69 -32.98 0.64
C ASP A 20 8.36 -32.43 0.08
N LEU A 21 8.14 -31.11 0.18
CA LEU A 21 6.96 -30.41 -0.32
C LEU A 21 7.31 -28.97 -0.75
N ILE A 22 6.81 -28.55 -1.91
CA ILE A 22 6.93 -27.20 -2.46
C ILE A 22 5.53 -26.67 -2.79
N LEU A 23 5.03 -25.74 -1.98
CA LEU A 23 3.76 -25.05 -2.23
C LEU A 23 4.00 -23.75 -2.99
N THR A 24 3.39 -23.61 -4.17
CA THR A 24 3.52 -22.39 -4.98
C THR A 24 2.39 -21.41 -4.73
N GLN A 25 2.58 -20.14 -5.13
CA GLN A 25 1.54 -19.11 -4.94
C GLN A 25 0.28 -19.33 -5.79
N ASN A 26 0.41 -20.04 -6.92
CA ASN A 26 -0.66 -20.35 -7.86
C ASN A 26 -0.26 -21.49 -8.80
N ASP A 27 -1.20 -21.95 -9.62
CA ASP A 27 -1.00 -23.02 -10.60
C ASP A 27 0.03 -22.66 -11.68
N ALA A 28 0.09 -21.39 -12.08
CA ALA A 28 1.04 -20.96 -13.10
C ALA A 28 2.49 -21.13 -12.62
N MET A 29 2.75 -20.83 -11.36
CA MET A 29 4.04 -21.06 -10.73
C MET A 29 4.30 -22.56 -10.52
N ALA A 30 3.30 -23.36 -10.15
CA ALA A 30 3.45 -24.82 -10.06
C ALA A 30 3.90 -25.41 -11.41
N ARG A 31 3.26 -24.98 -12.51
CA ARG A 31 3.67 -25.36 -13.88
C ARG A 31 5.07 -24.87 -14.22
N ALA A 32 5.42 -23.65 -13.84
CA ALA A 32 6.75 -23.10 -14.10
C ALA A 32 7.86 -23.84 -13.34
N MET A 33 7.60 -24.33 -12.12
CA MET A 33 8.54 -25.14 -11.34
C MET A 33 8.96 -26.42 -12.09
N ALA A 34 8.03 -27.08 -12.79
CA ALA A 34 8.33 -28.24 -13.62
C ALA A 34 9.36 -27.93 -14.72
N THR A 35 9.35 -26.70 -15.25
CA THR A 35 10.30 -26.26 -16.30
C THR A 35 11.72 -26.01 -15.78
N ILE A 36 11.94 -26.06 -14.47
CA ILE A 36 13.25 -25.83 -13.82
C ILE A 36 13.71 -27.04 -13.00
N ASN A 37 13.33 -28.26 -13.43
CA ASN A 37 13.73 -29.53 -12.84
C ASN A 37 13.32 -29.72 -11.37
N ALA A 38 12.31 -29.01 -10.89
CA ALA A 38 11.74 -29.32 -9.58
C ALA A 38 10.96 -30.65 -9.63
N PRO A 39 11.02 -31.46 -8.57
CA PRO A 39 10.31 -32.74 -8.49
C PRO A 39 8.80 -32.51 -8.50
N THR A 40 8.15 -32.82 -9.62
CA THR A 40 6.73 -32.49 -9.86
C THR A 40 5.78 -33.23 -8.91
N ASP A 41 6.20 -34.38 -8.39
CA ASP A 41 5.50 -35.16 -7.36
C ASP A 41 5.50 -34.47 -5.98
N ARG A 42 6.38 -33.48 -5.78
CA ARG A 42 6.48 -32.70 -4.53
C ARG A 42 6.03 -31.24 -4.70
N VAL A 43 5.74 -30.82 -5.92
CA VAL A 43 5.21 -29.48 -6.21
C VAL A 43 3.69 -29.53 -6.19
N ALA A 44 3.08 -28.73 -5.34
CA ALA A 44 1.63 -28.57 -5.30
C ALA A 44 1.23 -27.09 -5.43
N PRO A 45 0.10 -26.81 -6.12
CA PRO A 45 -0.44 -25.47 -6.13
C PRO A 45 -0.93 -25.10 -4.73
N GLY A 46 -0.46 -23.97 -4.23
CA GLY A 46 -0.92 -23.37 -2.98
C GLY A 46 -1.70 -22.09 -3.24
N ILE A 47 -1.95 -21.37 -2.15
CA ILE A 47 -2.56 -20.05 -2.16
C ILE A 47 -1.46 -19.02 -1.93
N ASN A 48 -1.61 -17.84 -2.53
CA ASN A 48 -0.72 -16.73 -2.21
C ASN A 48 -0.90 -16.35 -0.73
N LEU A 49 0.10 -16.65 0.11
CA LEU A 49 0.01 -16.37 1.55
C LEU A 49 -0.25 -14.88 1.84
N LYS A 50 0.13 -13.97 0.93
CA LYS A 50 -0.16 -12.53 1.08
C LYS A 50 -1.65 -12.22 0.94
N SER A 51 -2.40 -13.01 0.18
CA SER A 51 -3.85 -12.85 0.04
C SER A 51 -4.62 -13.47 1.21
N MET A 52 -3.94 -14.16 2.12
CA MET A 52 -4.53 -14.72 3.34
C MET A 52 -4.33 -13.81 4.55
N ALA A 53 -3.69 -12.66 4.38
CA ALA A 53 -3.60 -11.67 5.44
C ALA A 53 -5.02 -11.21 5.81
N GLY A 54 -5.33 -11.21 7.11
CA GLY A 54 -6.55 -10.56 7.61
C GLY A 54 -6.48 -9.05 7.46
N PRO A 55 -7.59 -8.34 7.72
CA PRO A 55 -7.62 -6.89 7.67
C PRO A 55 -6.55 -6.30 8.61
N LEU A 56 -5.98 -5.17 8.21
CA LEU A 56 -5.00 -4.47 9.04
C LEU A 56 -5.63 -4.12 10.40
N PRO A 57 -4.86 -4.19 11.50
CA PRO A 57 -5.31 -3.70 12.79
C PRO A 57 -5.77 -2.24 12.68
N GLN A 58 -6.91 -1.93 13.29
CA GLN A 58 -7.45 -0.58 13.37
C GLN A 58 -7.69 -0.19 14.84
N ASP A 59 -7.61 1.10 15.11
CA ASP A 59 -8.02 1.68 16.39
C ASP A 59 -9.42 2.29 16.25
N ASP A 60 -10.44 1.58 16.75
CA ASP A 60 -11.84 1.95 16.64
C ASP A 60 -12.15 3.32 17.29
N GLU A 61 -11.44 3.70 18.36
CA GLU A 61 -11.64 5.00 19.00
C GLU A 61 -11.15 6.13 18.08
N THR A 62 -9.96 5.96 17.51
CA THR A 62 -9.40 6.92 16.54
C THR A 62 -10.28 7.00 15.29
N VAL A 63 -10.79 5.88 14.77
CA VAL A 63 -11.75 5.87 13.66
C VAL A 63 -13.01 6.66 14.01
N ALA A 64 -13.62 6.41 15.17
CA ALA A 64 -14.85 7.09 15.58
C ALA A 64 -14.65 8.60 15.71
N ARG A 65 -13.52 9.03 16.30
CA ARG A 65 -13.16 10.45 16.40
C ARG A 65 -12.93 11.08 15.04
N ALA A 66 -12.17 10.42 14.16
CA ALA A 66 -11.92 10.89 12.80
C ALA A 66 -13.21 11.01 11.99
N ARG A 67 -14.13 10.03 12.08
CA ARG A 67 -15.46 10.12 11.43
C ARG A 67 -16.28 11.30 11.95
N THR A 68 -16.24 11.55 13.25
CA THR A 68 -16.91 12.71 13.86
C THR A 68 -16.34 14.02 13.32
N THR A 69 -15.01 14.15 13.27
CA THR A 69 -14.33 15.32 12.70
C THR A 69 -14.64 15.53 11.21
N LEU A 70 -14.67 14.44 10.42
CA LEU A 70 -14.97 14.49 9.00
C LEU A 70 -16.42 14.90 8.72
N GLY A 71 -17.37 14.64 9.65
CA GLY A 71 -18.75 15.10 9.53
C GLY A 71 -19.46 14.62 8.25
N GLY A 72 -19.08 13.45 7.72
CA GLY A 72 -19.63 12.89 6.48
C GLY A 72 -19.09 13.53 5.18
N ARG A 73 -18.10 14.41 5.26
CA ARG A 73 -17.45 14.98 4.06
C ARG A 73 -16.76 13.86 3.26
N PRO A 74 -16.71 13.94 1.91
CA PRO A 74 -16.02 12.95 1.10
C PRO A 74 -14.55 12.83 1.47
N VAL A 75 -14.02 11.60 1.48
CA VAL A 75 -12.61 11.30 1.79
C VAL A 75 -12.06 10.35 0.75
N TRP A 76 -10.80 10.56 0.37
CA TRP A 76 -10.00 9.58 -0.34
C TRP A 76 -8.61 9.51 0.30
N ILE A 77 -7.95 8.38 0.12
CA ILE A 77 -6.66 8.09 0.76
C ILE A 77 -5.61 7.93 -0.32
N ALA A 78 -4.45 8.57 -0.12
CA ALA A 78 -3.24 8.24 -0.86
C ALA A 78 -2.26 7.59 0.12
N SER A 79 -2.03 6.30 -0.02
CA SER A 79 -1.23 5.52 0.92
C SER A 79 0.08 5.03 0.34
N SER A 80 1.07 4.89 1.22
CA SER A 80 2.40 4.41 0.90
C SER A 80 3.07 5.19 -0.25
N THR A 81 2.84 6.50 -0.30
CA THR A 81 3.40 7.38 -1.34
C THR A 81 4.91 7.54 -1.17
N HIS A 82 5.62 7.71 -2.28
CA HIS A 82 7.07 7.89 -2.34
C HIS A 82 7.48 9.25 -2.87
N PRO A 83 8.76 9.66 -2.65
CA PRO A 83 9.29 10.89 -3.20
C PRO A 83 8.96 11.06 -4.69
N GLY A 84 8.32 12.17 -5.02
CA GLY A 84 7.91 12.50 -6.39
C GLY A 84 6.49 12.05 -6.76
N GLU A 85 5.84 11.23 -5.95
CA GLU A 85 4.41 10.90 -6.11
C GLU A 85 3.52 11.90 -5.37
N GLU A 86 3.95 12.39 -4.20
CA GLU A 86 3.13 13.25 -3.34
C GLU A 86 2.69 14.52 -4.06
N LYS A 87 3.58 15.11 -4.87
CA LYS A 87 3.27 16.30 -5.66
C LYS A 87 2.10 16.06 -6.62
N SER A 88 2.12 14.95 -7.35
CA SER A 88 1.08 14.59 -8.31
C SER A 88 -0.27 14.34 -7.61
N VAL A 89 -0.24 13.65 -6.47
CA VAL A 89 -1.41 13.40 -5.63
C VAL A 89 -2.02 14.71 -5.12
N LEU A 90 -1.18 15.63 -4.63
CA LEU A 90 -1.63 16.92 -4.09
C LEU A 90 -2.16 17.85 -5.18
N GLU A 91 -1.54 17.86 -6.36
CA GLU A 91 -2.05 18.62 -7.51
C GLU A 91 -3.39 18.07 -8.02
N ALA A 92 -3.57 16.75 -8.02
CA ALA A 92 -4.85 16.11 -8.32
C ALA A 92 -5.90 16.48 -7.26
N HIS A 93 -5.54 16.44 -5.97
CA HIS A 93 -6.43 16.86 -4.89
C HIS A 93 -6.88 18.31 -5.04
N ARG A 94 -5.95 19.24 -5.35
CA ARG A 94 -6.24 20.65 -5.58
C ARG A 94 -7.27 20.84 -6.69
N GLN A 95 -7.15 20.10 -7.80
CA GLN A 95 -8.14 20.13 -8.88
C GLN A 95 -9.48 19.54 -8.46
N LEU A 96 -9.48 18.44 -7.71
CA LEU A 96 -10.71 17.83 -7.20
C LEU A 96 -11.49 18.74 -6.26
N LEU A 97 -10.82 19.59 -5.49
CA LEU A 97 -11.45 20.58 -4.62
C LEU A 97 -12.30 21.61 -5.39
N GLU A 98 -12.02 21.86 -6.68
CA GLU A 98 -12.85 22.75 -7.52
C GLU A 98 -14.25 22.16 -7.74
N ARG A 99 -14.37 20.83 -7.74
CA ARG A 99 -15.64 20.10 -7.90
C ARG A 99 -16.24 19.62 -6.57
N PHE A 100 -15.39 19.29 -5.61
CA PHE A 100 -15.75 18.79 -4.29
C PHE A 100 -15.07 19.64 -3.20
N PRO A 101 -15.57 20.85 -2.90
CA PRO A 101 -14.89 21.79 -1.98
C PRO A 101 -14.68 21.24 -0.57
N ASN A 102 -15.51 20.29 -0.16
CA ASN A 102 -15.44 19.60 1.12
C ASN A 102 -14.70 18.25 1.02
N LEU A 103 -13.92 17.97 -0.02
CA LEU A 103 -13.11 16.74 -0.08
C LEU A 103 -11.96 16.80 0.92
N CYS A 104 -11.67 15.70 1.61
CA CYS A 104 -10.46 15.55 2.43
C CYS A 104 -9.55 14.48 1.81
N LEU A 105 -8.25 14.77 1.71
CA LEU A 105 -7.23 13.79 1.38
C LEU A 105 -6.54 13.33 2.66
N ILE A 106 -6.57 12.01 2.94
CA ILE A 106 -5.65 11.42 3.92
C ILE A 106 -4.40 10.96 3.18
N LEU A 107 -3.25 11.58 3.46
CA LEU A 107 -1.97 11.29 2.84
C LEU A 107 -1.09 10.50 3.81
N VAL A 108 -0.77 9.25 3.48
CA VAL A 108 0.08 8.36 4.27
C VAL A 108 1.39 8.12 3.50
N PRO A 109 2.50 8.83 3.81
CA PRO A 109 3.79 8.58 3.19
C PRO A 109 4.33 7.18 3.52
N ARG A 110 5.05 6.56 2.59
CA ARG A 110 5.74 5.28 2.86
C ARG A 110 6.80 5.41 3.96
N HIS A 111 7.38 6.60 4.05
CA HIS A 111 8.48 6.99 4.93
C HIS A 111 8.03 8.13 5.85
N PRO A 112 7.44 7.84 7.03
CA PRO A 112 6.90 8.84 7.95
C PRO A 112 7.92 9.89 8.41
N GLU A 113 9.21 9.54 8.45
CA GLU A 113 10.31 10.46 8.73
C GLU A 113 10.37 11.65 7.78
N ARG A 114 9.76 11.54 6.58
CA ARG A 114 9.61 12.63 5.61
C ARG A 114 8.44 13.56 5.92
N GLY A 115 7.77 13.42 7.07
CA GLY A 115 6.60 14.21 7.42
C GLY A 115 6.80 15.72 7.30
N ASP A 116 7.98 16.24 7.66
CA ASP A 116 8.30 17.68 7.50
C ASP A 116 8.43 18.09 6.03
N GLU A 117 9.10 17.28 5.22
CA GLU A 117 9.25 17.50 3.76
C GLU A 117 7.88 17.52 3.08
N VAL A 118 7.04 16.53 3.38
CA VAL A 118 5.70 16.40 2.80
C VAL A 118 4.78 17.52 3.28
N ALA A 119 4.84 17.92 4.56
CA ALA A 119 4.09 19.07 5.07
C ALA A 119 4.49 20.37 4.35
N GLY A 120 5.78 20.58 4.10
CA GLY A 120 6.28 21.70 3.31
C GLY A 120 5.74 21.69 1.88
N LEU A 121 5.69 20.52 1.24
CA LEU A 121 5.11 20.35 -0.09
C LEU A 121 3.62 20.71 -0.12
N ILE A 122 2.83 20.20 0.85
CA ILE A 122 1.40 20.53 0.98
C ILE A 122 1.20 22.05 1.07
N ALA A 123 1.97 22.71 1.94
CA ALA A 123 1.91 24.16 2.13
C ALA A 123 2.29 24.93 0.85
N SER A 124 3.32 24.47 0.11
CA SER A 124 3.75 25.11 -1.15
C SER A 124 2.70 25.06 -2.26
N ILE A 125 1.81 24.07 -2.23
CA ILE A 125 0.69 23.94 -3.18
C ILE A 125 -0.52 24.80 -2.75
N GLY A 126 -0.45 25.38 -1.54
CA GLY A 126 -1.48 26.26 -1.00
C GLY A 126 -2.66 25.52 -0.36
N LEU A 127 -2.45 24.27 0.08
CA LEU A 127 -3.47 23.47 0.76
C LEU A 127 -3.33 23.56 2.28
N THR A 128 -4.46 23.63 2.99
CA THR A 128 -4.45 23.53 4.46
C THR A 128 -4.22 22.09 4.90
N HIS A 129 -3.54 21.90 6.03
CA HIS A 129 -3.28 20.55 6.53
C HIS A 129 -3.22 20.43 8.05
N GLY A 130 -3.70 19.28 8.52
CA GLY A 130 -3.45 18.76 9.86
C GLY A 130 -2.45 17.60 9.80
N ARG A 131 -1.80 17.27 10.91
CA ARG A 131 -0.76 16.25 10.99
C ARG A 131 -0.92 15.32 12.18
N ARG A 132 -0.87 14.01 11.92
CA ARG A 132 -1.11 12.97 12.93
C ARG A 132 -0.13 13.01 14.10
N THR A 133 1.15 13.23 13.84
CA THR A 133 2.17 13.38 14.90
C THR A 133 2.00 14.62 15.78
N ARG A 134 1.20 15.62 15.35
CA ARG A 134 0.85 16.80 16.17
C ARG A 134 -0.40 16.60 17.01
N GLY A 135 -1.06 15.45 16.89
CA GLY A 135 -2.33 15.17 17.57
C GLY A 135 -3.56 15.73 16.86
N ASP A 136 -3.40 16.22 15.62
CA ASP A 136 -4.50 16.72 14.82
C ASP A 136 -5.42 15.58 14.35
N MET A 137 -6.62 15.95 13.92
CA MET A 137 -7.60 15.08 13.27
C MET A 137 -7.83 15.53 11.81
N PRO A 138 -8.45 14.70 10.95
CA PRO A 138 -8.67 15.03 9.53
C PRO A 138 -9.76 16.09 9.32
N GLN A 139 -9.47 17.32 9.74
CA GLN A 139 -10.36 18.48 9.63
C GLN A 139 -10.06 19.33 8.39
N GLU A 140 -8.78 19.47 8.07
CA GLU A 140 -8.26 20.30 6.97
C GLU A 140 -8.43 19.64 5.59
N GLN A 141 -8.00 20.33 4.53
CA GLN A 141 -8.03 19.78 3.17
C GLN A 141 -7.17 18.51 3.06
N VAL A 142 -5.98 18.52 3.67
CA VAL A 142 -5.08 17.36 3.72
C VAL A 142 -4.84 16.95 5.16
N PHE A 143 -4.96 15.66 5.46
CA PHE A 143 -4.51 15.09 6.71
C PHE A 143 -3.27 14.24 6.47
N LEU A 144 -2.13 14.70 6.98
CA LEU A 144 -0.86 13.99 6.89
C LEU A 144 -0.77 12.94 8.00
N ALA A 145 -0.95 11.69 7.64
CA ALA A 145 -0.85 10.53 8.51
C ALA A 145 0.60 10.00 8.50
N ASP A 146 1.47 10.66 9.24
CA ASP A 146 2.91 10.41 9.32
C ASP A 146 3.32 9.54 10.52
N THR A 147 2.56 8.47 10.77
CA THR A 147 2.83 7.48 11.82
C THR A 147 2.79 6.07 11.27
N LEU A 148 3.54 5.16 11.92
CA LEU A 148 3.57 3.75 11.54
C LEU A 148 2.48 2.95 12.25
N GLY A 149 1.96 1.93 11.58
CA GLY A 149 1.03 0.96 12.18
C GLY A 149 -0.44 1.42 12.25
N GLU A 150 -0.76 2.64 11.83
CA GLU A 150 -2.14 3.18 11.85
C GLU A 150 -2.85 3.08 10.48
N LEU A 151 -2.26 2.37 9.50
CA LEU A 151 -2.80 2.32 8.14
C LEU A 151 -4.21 1.71 8.08
N GLY A 152 -4.49 0.67 8.87
CA GLY A 152 -5.83 0.08 8.97
C GLY A 152 -6.88 1.07 9.49
N THR A 153 -6.52 1.87 10.51
CA THR A 153 -7.34 2.97 11.03
C THR A 153 -7.71 3.97 9.93
N TRP A 154 -6.76 4.33 9.07
CA TRP A 154 -7.03 5.28 8.00
C TRP A 154 -7.86 4.66 6.87
N TYR A 155 -7.55 3.42 6.46
CA TYR A 155 -8.34 2.71 5.43
C TYR A 155 -9.80 2.53 5.80
N ALA A 156 -10.13 2.40 7.08
CA ALA A 156 -11.51 2.35 7.52
C ALA A 156 -12.32 3.61 7.13
N LEU A 157 -11.68 4.76 6.88
CA LEU A 157 -12.35 6.04 6.64
C LEU A 157 -12.75 6.29 5.18
N SER A 158 -12.29 5.49 4.21
CA SER A 158 -12.62 5.70 2.81
C SER A 158 -12.65 4.41 2.00
N GLU A 159 -13.57 4.34 1.05
CA GLU A 159 -13.66 3.27 0.04
C GLU A 159 -12.74 3.53 -1.17
N ILE A 160 -12.13 4.72 -1.26
CA ILE A 160 -11.29 5.12 -2.39
C ILE A 160 -9.86 5.32 -1.92
N VAL A 161 -8.98 4.42 -2.35
CA VAL A 161 -7.56 4.44 -2.02
C VAL A 161 -6.72 4.44 -3.30
N PHE A 162 -5.82 5.42 -3.39
CA PHE A 162 -4.69 5.42 -4.29
C PHE A 162 -3.48 4.80 -3.57
N LEU A 163 -2.93 3.73 -4.13
CA LEU A 163 -1.75 3.06 -3.59
C LEU A 163 -0.49 3.55 -4.33
N GLY A 164 0.43 4.15 -3.57
CA GLY A 164 1.73 4.64 -4.06
C GLY A 164 2.69 3.54 -4.50
N GLY A 165 3.89 3.95 -4.89
CA GLY A 165 4.87 3.09 -5.56
C GLY A 165 4.44 2.68 -6.96
N SER A 166 3.47 3.39 -7.54
CA SER A 166 2.75 3.03 -8.77
C SER A 166 2.89 4.07 -9.89
N LEU A 167 3.23 5.33 -9.57
CA LEU A 167 3.46 6.38 -10.56
C LEU A 167 4.91 6.42 -11.07
N HIS A 168 5.83 5.86 -10.29
CA HIS A 168 7.25 5.74 -10.61
C HIS A 168 7.70 4.28 -10.56
N PRO A 169 8.81 3.88 -11.22
CA PRO A 169 9.28 2.50 -11.28
C PRO A 169 9.92 2.03 -9.95
N ILE A 170 9.14 2.06 -8.88
CA ILE A 170 9.53 1.72 -7.51
C ILE A 170 9.25 0.24 -7.21
N GLY A 171 8.23 -0.34 -7.87
CA GLY A 171 7.90 -1.76 -7.77
C GLY A 171 6.54 -2.08 -7.13
N GLY A 172 5.75 -1.06 -6.78
CA GLY A 172 4.41 -1.19 -6.20
C GLY A 172 4.39 -1.64 -4.74
N HIS A 173 3.37 -1.21 -3.99
CA HIS A 173 3.08 -1.75 -2.66
C HIS A 173 2.05 -2.87 -2.72
N ASN A 174 1.81 -3.52 -1.58
CA ASN A 174 0.95 -4.69 -1.50
C ASN A 174 -0.54 -4.30 -1.64
N PRO A 175 -1.23 -4.65 -2.75
CA PRO A 175 -2.63 -4.27 -2.93
C PRO A 175 -3.58 -4.97 -1.95
N TYR A 176 -3.16 -6.10 -1.35
CA TYR A 176 -3.96 -6.80 -0.34
C TYR A 176 -4.09 -6.04 0.98
N GLU A 177 -3.28 -5.00 1.23
CA GLU A 177 -3.42 -4.17 2.42
C GLU A 177 -4.66 -3.26 2.37
N VAL A 178 -5.17 -3.00 1.16
CA VAL A 178 -6.35 -2.16 0.88
C VAL A 178 -7.64 -3.00 0.81
N ALA A 179 -7.52 -4.32 0.67
CA ALA A 179 -8.59 -5.24 0.33
C ALA A 179 -9.42 -5.73 1.53
#